data_AF-A0A132ZHI0-F1
#
_entry.id   AF-A0A132ZHI0-F1
#
_cell.length_a   1.000
_cell.length_b   1.000
_cell.length_c   1.000
_cell.angle_alpha   90.00
_cell.angle_beta   90.00
_cell.angle_gamma   90.00
#
_symmetry.space_group_name_H-M   'P 1'
#
loop_
_entity.id
_entity.type
_entity.pdbx_description
1 polymer ?
#
loop_
_entity_poly.entity_id
_entity_poly.type
_entity_poly.pdbx_seq_one_letter_code
_entity_poly.pdbx_strand_id
1 'polypeptide(L)'
;MKTKNIFYPAIFEKEGEAYNIVFPDLPEISTFGNSLEEAYLNAKDALGLALYSVPDAEFPKPSAVEELTLKANQVVVIIQLNIKLFRRSLNTKTIRKNVSVPEWLVLLGKEKNINFSQLLQKALEEELLEK
;
A
#
# COMPACT_ATOMS: atom_id res chain seq x y z
N MET A 1 1.94 16.89 -1.83
CA MET A 1 1.80 16.32 -0.46
C MET A 1 2.96 15.36 -0.26
N LYS A 2 3.78 15.49 0.78
CA LYS A 2 4.91 14.57 0.99
C LYS A 2 4.39 13.13 1.12
N THR A 3 4.82 12.25 0.23
CA THR A 3 4.65 10.81 0.28
C THR A 3 5.29 10.30 1.57
N LYS A 4 4.46 9.92 2.56
CA LYS A 4 4.94 9.38 3.83
C LYS A 4 5.07 7.87 3.66
N ASN A 5 6.26 7.43 3.26
CA ASN A 5 6.62 6.03 3.36
C ASN A 5 6.86 5.68 4.83
N ILE A 6 6.35 4.52 5.24
CA ILE A 6 6.66 3.89 6.52
C ILE A 6 7.63 2.73 6.26
N PHE A 7 8.44 2.43 7.27
CA PHE A 7 9.48 1.41 7.22
C PHE A 7 9.39 0.62 8.53
N TYR A 8 9.04 -0.66 8.44
CA TYR A 8 8.98 -1.56 9.60
C TYR A 8 9.92 -2.73 9.41
N PRO A 9 10.70 -3.10 10.44
CA PRO A 9 11.42 -4.36 10.40
C PRO A 9 10.43 -5.52 10.47
N ALA A 10 10.63 -6.49 9.60
CA ALA A 10 9.98 -7.79 9.65
C ALA A 10 11.05 -8.86 9.82
N ILE A 11 10.80 -9.85 10.66
CA ILE A 11 11.67 -10.99 10.84
C ILE A 11 11.17 -12.11 9.92
N PHE A 12 12.02 -12.52 9.00
CA PHE A 12 11.79 -13.63 8.07
C PHE A 12 12.51 -14.85 8.63
N GLU A 13 11.74 -15.85 9.03
CA GLU A 13 12.23 -17.14 9.50
C GLU A 13 12.14 -18.17 8.38
N LYS A 14 13.29 -18.70 7.94
CA LYS A 14 13.32 -19.71 6.88
C LYS A 14 12.94 -21.08 7.43
N GLU A 15 11.97 -21.71 6.78
CA GLU A 15 11.50 -23.07 7.07
C GLU A 15 11.41 -23.87 5.75
N GLY A 16 12.47 -24.63 5.46
CA GLY A 16 12.60 -25.30 4.16
C GLY A 16 12.76 -24.28 3.02
N GLU A 17 11.82 -24.29 2.08
CA GLU A 17 11.74 -23.32 0.97
C GLU A 17 10.86 -22.11 1.31
N ALA A 18 10.05 -22.20 2.36
CA ALA A 18 9.14 -21.15 2.78
C ALA A 18 9.78 -20.19 3.80
N TYR A 19 9.16 -19.02 3.94
CA TYR A 19 9.48 -18.01 4.94
C TYR A 19 8.25 -17.70 5.77
N ASN A 20 8.35 -17.85 7.08
CA ASN A 20 7.39 -17.29 8.03
C ASN A 20 7.81 -15.88 8.40
N ILE A 21 6.85 -14.97 8.53
CA ILE A 21 7.11 -13.54 8.69
C ILE A 21 6.33 -13.02 9.88
N VAL A 22 7.02 -12.29 10.75
CA VAL A 22 6.43 -11.58 11.88
C VAL A 22 6.97 -10.16 11.96
N PHE A 23 6.15 -9.26 12.48
CA PHE A 23 6.55 -7.88 12.77
C PHE A 23 6.74 -7.73 14.28
N PRO A 24 7.95 -7.41 14.77
CA PRO A 24 8.20 -7.25 16.21
C PRO A 24 7.28 -6.23 16.87
N ASP A 25 6.96 -5.15 16.15
CA ASP A 25 6.15 -4.04 16.64
C ASP A 25 4.63 -4.24 16.43
N LEU A 26 4.25 -5.30 15.70
CA LEU A 26 2.88 -5.66 15.37
C LEU A 26 2.73 -7.19 15.50
N PRO A 27 2.86 -7.75 16.72
CA PRO A 27 2.93 -9.19 16.96
C PRO A 27 1.64 -9.94 16.61
N GLU A 28 0.52 -9.23 16.49
CA GLU A 28 -0.76 -9.78 16.02
C GLU A 28 -0.76 -10.15 14.53
N ILE A 29 0.25 -9.70 13.78
CA ILE A 29 0.39 -9.97 12.36
C ILE A 29 1.47 -11.03 12.14
N SER A 30 1.07 -12.14 11.53
CA SER A 30 1.98 -13.07 10.89
C SER A 30 1.50 -13.40 9.49
N THR A 31 2.45 -13.71 8.61
CA THR A 31 2.19 -14.15 7.25
C THR A 31 3.32 -15.06 6.80
N PHE A 32 3.24 -15.61 5.59
CA PHE A 32 4.28 -16.48 5.04
C PHE A 32 4.35 -16.37 3.51
N GLY A 33 5.36 -16.96 2.91
CA GLY A 33 5.44 -17.16 1.46
C GLY A 33 6.38 -18.31 1.09
N ASN A 34 6.14 -18.94 -0.06
CA ASN A 34 6.91 -20.09 -0.54
C ASN A 34 8.17 -19.69 -1.31
N SER A 35 8.40 -18.38 -1.45
CA SER A 35 9.61 -17.78 -1.98
C SER A 35 9.88 -16.47 -1.26
N LEU A 36 11.10 -15.95 -1.35
CA LEU A 36 11.43 -14.65 -0.76
C LEU A 36 10.57 -13.51 -1.35
N GLU A 37 10.29 -13.56 -2.65
CA GLU A 37 9.46 -12.58 -3.34
C GLU A 37 8.02 -12.61 -2.84
N GLU A 38 7.40 -13.80 -2.83
CA GLU A 38 6.03 -13.98 -2.32
C GLU A 38 5.94 -13.56 -0.85
N ALA A 39 6.91 -13.97 -0.03
CA ALA A 39 6.98 -13.59 1.37
C ALA A 39 7.06 -12.07 1.54
N TYR A 40 7.89 -11.39 0.76
CA TYR A 40 8.01 -9.92 0.80
C TYR A 40 6.71 -9.21 0.41
N LEU A 41 6.03 -9.68 -0.64
CA LEU A 41 4.74 -9.12 -1.06
C LEU A 41 3.68 -9.35 0.01
N ASN A 42 3.59 -10.56 0.55
CA ASN A 42 2.65 -10.90 1.61
C ASN A 42 2.92 -10.10 2.89
N ALA A 43 4.18 -9.83 3.23
CA ALA A 43 4.57 -8.97 4.34
C ALA A 43 4.08 -7.52 4.13
N LYS A 44 4.24 -6.97 2.92
CA LYS A 44 3.76 -5.62 2.58
C LYS A 44 2.25 -5.52 2.71
N ASP A 45 1.52 -6.51 2.21
CA ASP A 45 0.06 -6.52 2.29
C ASP A 45 -0.42 -6.67 3.72
N ALA A 46 0.19 -7.57 4.50
CA ALA A 46 -0.14 -7.78 5.91
C ALA A 46 0.11 -6.50 6.74
N LEU A 47 1.25 -5.85 6.57
CA LEU A 47 1.55 -4.55 7.21
C LEU A 47 0.53 -3.48 6.80
N GLY A 48 0.21 -3.40 5.51
CA GLY A 48 -0.75 -2.43 5.00
C GLY A 48 -2.15 -2.63 5.54
N LEU A 49 -2.61 -3.88 5.63
CA LEU A 49 -3.91 -4.24 6.17
C LEU A 49 -4.03 -3.90 7.65
N ALA A 50 -3.02 -4.23 8.45
CA ALA A 50 -3.06 -3.95 9.88
C ALA A 50 -3.08 -2.45 10.19
N LEU A 51 -2.36 -1.65 9.41
CA LEU A 51 -2.33 -0.19 9.56
C LEU A 51 -3.43 0.52 8.76
N TYR A 52 -4.28 -0.22 8.04
CA TYR A 52 -5.26 0.36 7.11
C TYR A 52 -6.22 1.33 7.81
N SER A 53 -6.77 0.93 8.96
CA SER A 53 -7.73 1.72 9.74
C SER A 53 -7.10 2.52 10.89
N VAL A 54 -5.79 2.37 11.13
CA VAL A 54 -5.09 3.01 12.24
C VAL A 54 -4.71 4.45 11.85
N PRO A 55 -4.95 5.47 12.68
CA PRO A 55 -4.47 6.83 12.39
C PRO A 55 -2.94 6.89 12.30
N ASP A 56 -2.39 7.65 11.35
CA ASP A 56 -0.93 7.76 11.11
C ASP A 56 -0.11 8.22 12.34
N ALA A 57 -0.77 8.86 13.32
CA ALA A 57 -0.16 9.31 14.57
C ALA A 57 -0.09 8.23 15.66
N GLU A 58 -0.85 7.15 15.48
CA GLU A 58 -1.00 6.04 16.44
C GLU A 58 -0.26 4.78 15.98
N PHE A 59 0.44 4.83 14.85
CA PHE A 59 1.27 3.73 14.38
C PHE A 59 2.31 3.34 15.44
N PRO A 60 2.48 2.03 15.74
CA PRO A 60 3.52 1.57 16.66
C PRO A 60 4.89 2.06 16.20
N LYS A 61 5.77 2.47 17.12
CA LYS A 61 7.10 2.92 16.71
C LYS A 61 7.90 1.71 16.17
N PRO A 62 8.48 1.79 14.95
CA PRO A 62 9.33 0.72 14.44
C PRO A 62 10.54 0.49 15.35
N SER A 63 10.82 -0.77 15.66
CA SER A 63 12.02 -1.20 16.36
C SER A 63 13.28 -0.88 15.54
N ALA A 64 14.39 -0.56 16.21
CA ALA A 64 15.69 -0.45 15.55
C ALA A 64 16.18 -1.84 15.13
N VAL A 65 16.68 -1.98 13.90
CA VAL A 65 17.11 -3.28 13.36
C VAL A 65 18.24 -3.89 14.21
N GLU A 66 19.10 -3.02 14.72
CA GLU A 66 20.28 -3.35 15.52
C GLU A 66 19.92 -3.89 16.91
N GLU A 67 18.70 -3.61 17.40
CA GLU A 67 18.22 -4.05 18.71
C GLU A 67 17.48 -5.40 18.65
N LEU A 68 17.19 -5.91 17.45
CA LEU A 68 16.47 -7.16 17.26
C LEU A 68 17.39 -8.38 17.47
N THR A 69 16.94 -9.29 18.34
CA THR A 69 17.62 -10.57 18.56
C THR A 69 17.06 -11.64 17.63
N LEU A 70 17.94 -12.28 16.84
CA LEU A 70 17.56 -13.24 15.81
C LEU A 70 18.06 -14.65 16.14
N LYS A 71 17.29 -15.64 15.70
CA LYS A 71 17.74 -17.04 15.62
C LYS A 71 18.60 -17.27 14.37
N ALA A 72 19.31 -18.40 14.32
CA ALA A 72 20.22 -18.74 13.22
C ALA A 72 19.56 -18.80 11.83
N ASN A 73 18.25 -19.09 11.76
CA ASN A 73 17.45 -19.18 10.54
C ASN A 73 16.61 -17.92 10.27
N GLN A 74 16.86 -16.83 10.98
CA GLN A 74 16.09 -15.59 10.88
C GLN A 74 16.91 -14.46 10.25
N VAL A 75 16.25 -13.64 9.44
CA VAL A 75 16.83 -12.42 8.86
C VAL A 75 15.85 -11.27 9.01
N VAL A 76 16.37 -10.05 9.25
CA VAL A 76 15.53 -8.85 9.26
C VAL A 76 15.42 -8.29 7.85
N VAL A 77 14.20 -8.01 7.43
CA VAL A 77 13.90 -7.35 6.16
C VAL A 77 13.10 -6.09 6.45
N ILE A 78 13.53 -4.95 5.91
CA ILE A 78 12.76 -3.72 6.03
C ILE A 78 11.61 -3.74 5.00
N ILE A 79 10.39 -3.63 5.51
CA ILE A 79 9.19 -3.50 4.69
C ILE A 79 8.86 -2.03 4.54
N GLN A 80 9.05 -1.53 3.30
CA GLN A 80 8.66 -0.18 2.92
C GLN A 80 7.22 -0.19 2.38
N LEU A 81 6.39 0.69 2.91
CA LEU A 81 5.02 0.87 2.44
C LEU A 81 4.63 2.34 2.37
N ASN A 82 3.94 2.73 1.30
CA ASN A 82 3.22 3.99 1.27
C ASN A 82 1.77 3.73 1.72
N ILE A 83 1.48 3.96 3.00
CA ILE A 83 0.17 3.61 3.57
C ILE A 83 -0.99 4.38 2.91
N LYS A 84 -0.73 5.58 2.38
CA LYS A 84 -1.76 6.37 1.67
C LYS A 84 -2.09 5.75 0.31
N LEU A 85 -1.09 5.30 -0.43
CA LEU A 85 -1.32 4.60 -1.69
C LEU A 85 -1.99 3.25 -1.45
N PHE A 86 -1.57 2.52 -0.42
CA PHE A 86 -2.20 1.25 -0.02
C PHE A 86 -3.68 1.44 0.35
N ARG A 87 -4.01 2.48 1.14
CA ARG A 87 -5.41 2.80 1.46
C ARG A 87 -6.23 3.12 0.21
N ARG A 88 -5.64 3.84 -0.75
CA ARG A 88 -6.29 4.17 -2.02
C ARG A 88 -6.54 2.94 -2.88
N SER A 89 -5.59 2.00 -2.96
CA SER A 89 -5.76 0.79 -3.78
C SER A 89 -6.85 -0.13 -3.26
N LEU A 90 -7.09 -0.16 -1.94
CA LEU A 90 -8.20 -0.91 -1.36
C LEU A 90 -9.53 -0.13 -1.33
N ASN A 91 -9.49 1.20 -1.42
CA ASN A 91 -10.70 2.02 -1.41
C ASN A 91 -11.32 2.12 -2.81
N THR A 92 -12.20 1.19 -3.13
CA THR A 92 -12.94 1.13 -4.40
C THR A 92 -14.16 2.05 -4.45
N LYS A 93 -14.40 2.85 -3.40
CA LYS A 93 -15.60 3.69 -3.31
C LYS A 93 -15.56 4.80 -4.35
N THR A 94 -16.38 4.65 -5.38
CA THR A 94 -16.63 5.71 -6.36
C THR A 94 -17.62 6.73 -5.79
N ILE A 95 -17.28 8.02 -5.88
CA ILE A 95 -18.16 9.12 -5.45
C ILE A 95 -18.54 9.95 -6.67
N ARG A 96 -19.85 10.14 -6.90
CA ARG A 96 -20.34 11.01 -7.99
C ARG A 96 -19.91 12.45 -7.75
N LYS A 97 -19.39 13.09 -8.80
CA LYS A 97 -19.10 14.52 -8.83
C LYS A 97 -19.82 15.18 -10.00
N ASN A 98 -20.40 16.34 -9.75
CA ASN A 98 -20.97 17.19 -10.78
C ASN A 98 -19.89 18.19 -11.20
N VAL A 99 -19.66 18.34 -12.50
CA VAL A 99 -18.65 19.24 -13.07
C VAL A 99 -19.31 20.17 -14.08
N SER A 100 -18.81 21.41 -14.16
CA SER A 100 -19.22 22.39 -15.16
C SER A 100 -18.20 22.42 -16.28
N VAL A 101 -18.66 22.20 -17.52
CA VAL A 101 -17.83 22.23 -18.72
C VAL A 101 -18.58 22.95 -19.84
N PRO A 102 -17.88 23.53 -20.83
CA PRO A 102 -18.53 24.15 -21.98
C PRO A 102 -19.42 23.14 -22.75
N GLU A 103 -20.58 23.60 -23.21
CA GLU A 103 -21.56 22.77 -23.92
C GLU A 103 -20.96 22.09 -25.17
N TRP A 104 -20.19 22.84 -25.96
CA TRP A 104 -19.54 22.31 -27.17
C TRP A 104 -18.65 21.10 -26.88
N LEU A 105 -18.02 21.06 -25.69
CA LEU A 105 -17.14 19.97 -25.30
C LEU A 105 -17.94 18.70 -24.93
N VAL A 106 -19.12 18.88 -24.33
CA VAL A 106 -20.04 17.78 -24.03
C VAL A 106 -20.59 17.17 -25.32
N LEU A 107 -21.00 18.01 -26.27
CA LEU A 107 -21.50 17.56 -27.57
C LEU A 107 -20.45 16.75 -28.33
N LEU A 108 -19.24 17.32 -28.48
CA LEU A 108 -18.13 16.66 -29.16
C LEU A 108 -17.72 15.34 -28.48
N GLY A 109 -17.70 15.31 -27.14
CA GLY A 109 -17.37 14.09 -26.41
C GLY A 109 -18.42 12.99 -26.57
N LYS A 110 -19.71 13.35 -26.66
CA LYS A 110 -20.79 12.39 -26.95
C LYS A 110 -20.69 11.84 -28.38
N GLU A 111 -20.42 12.68 -29.37
CA GLU A 111 -20.21 12.24 -30.75
C GLU A 111 -19.07 11.23 -30.86
N LYS A 112 -18.00 11.44 -30.09
CA LYS A 112 -16.85 10.53 -30.02
C LYS A 112 -17.02 9.38 -29.03
N ASN A 113 -18.21 9.21 -28.44
CA ASN A 113 -18.54 8.17 -27.47
C ASN A 113 -17.55 8.10 -26.27
N ILE A 114 -17.14 9.27 -25.76
CA ILE A 114 -16.19 9.39 -24.65
C ILE A 114 -16.88 9.06 -23.32
N ASN A 115 -16.24 8.20 -22.53
CA ASN A 115 -16.62 8.00 -21.13
C ASN A 115 -16.03 9.13 -20.26
N PHE A 116 -16.81 10.18 -20.03
CA PHE A 116 -16.39 11.35 -19.24
C PHE A 116 -15.94 11.00 -17.82
N SER A 117 -16.56 10.00 -17.17
CA SER A 117 -16.16 9.59 -15.82
C SER A 117 -14.77 8.97 -15.82
N GLN A 118 -14.52 8.06 -16.77
CA GLN A 118 -13.21 7.40 -16.90
C GLN A 118 -12.12 8.38 -17.33
N LEU A 119 -12.44 9.28 -18.26
CA LEU A 119 -11.51 10.33 -18.71
C LEU A 119 -11.13 11.26 -17.55
N LEU A 120 -12.11 11.69 -16.75
CA LEU A 120 -11.86 12.52 -15.58
C LEU A 120 -11.03 11.78 -14.53
N GLN A 121 -11.31 10.50 -14.27
CA GLN A 121 -10.52 9.67 -13.35
C GLN A 121 -9.07 9.59 -13.82
N LYS A 122 -8.84 9.24 -15.09
CA LYS A 122 -7.48 9.13 -15.66
C LYS A 122 -6.71 10.45 -15.56
N ALA A 123 -7.33 11.57 -15.93
CA ALA A 123 -6.69 12.89 -15.84
C ALA A 123 -6.35 13.29 -14.40
N LEU A 124 -7.22 12.94 -13.43
CA LEU A 124 -6.95 13.16 -12.01
C LEU A 124 -5.83 12.26 -11.49
N GLU A 125 -5.76 11.01 -11.95
CA GLU A 125 -4.67 10.09 -11.61
C GLU A 125 -3.34 10.62 -12.14
N GLU A 126 -3.27 11.02 -13.41
CA GLU A 126 -2.07 11.62 -14.01
C GLU A 126 -1.60 12.86 -13.22
N GLU A 127 -2.50 13.80 -12.91
CA GLU A 127 -2.16 15.03 -12.21
C GLU A 127 -1.77 14.82 -10.72
N LEU A 128 -2.36 13.82 -10.06
CA LEU A 128 -2.23 13.65 -8.60
C LEU A 128 -1.30 12.50 -8.17
N LEU A 129 -0.95 11.58 -9.08
CA LEU A 129 -0.12 10.41 -8.78
C LEU A 129 1.28 10.47 -9.40
N GLU A 130 1.51 11.31 -10.42
CA GLU A 130 2.87 11.62 -10.88
C GLU A 130 3.48 12.79 -10.08
N LYS A 131 4.20 12.45 -9.00
CA LYS A 131 5.28 13.25 -8.37
C LYS A 131 5.97 12.49 -7.23
#